data_AF-A0A3N5KP57-F1
#
_entry.id   AF-A0A3N5KP57-F1
#
_cell.length_a   1.000
_cell.length_b   1.000
_cell.length_c   1.000
_cell.angle_alpha   90.00
_cell.angle_beta   90.00
_cell.angle_gamma   90.00
#
_symmetry.space_group_name_H-M   'P 1'
#
loop_
_entity.id
_entity.type
_entity.pdbx_description
1 polymer ?
#
loop_
_entity_poly.entity_id
_entity_poly.type
_entity_poly.pdbx_seq_one_letter_code
_entity_poly.pdbx_strand_id
1 'polypeptide(L)'
;MAGFKFLINMQSKYEYKIIRLFAWIGAICLFLIVPVKAIRWVNESMVISTLVGIAPSLLGPAGLLFLILSSSGRLSRLTLGQVTKLVTLIALGLEFAQLLPRPGILAKVNYTFTWLDVIASLFSVSIAHFAARFIMYKYRNHRVAAK
;
A
#
# COMPACT_ATOMS: atom_id res chain seq x y z
N MET A 1 36.74 17.07 11.46
CA MET A 1 35.64 16.27 12.06
C MET A 1 34.23 16.88 11.93
N ALA A 2 34.06 18.20 11.73
CA ALA A 2 32.73 18.83 11.61
C ALA A 2 31.92 18.39 10.36
N GLY A 3 32.58 18.14 9.22
CA GLY A 3 31.91 17.74 7.97
C GLY A 3 31.25 16.36 8.01
N PHE A 4 31.82 15.41 8.77
CA PHE A 4 31.27 14.05 8.89
C PHE A 4 29.98 14.03 9.72
N LYS A 5 29.92 14.84 10.78
CA LYS A 5 28.72 14.99 11.62
C LYS A 5 27.58 15.69 10.87
N PHE A 6 27.90 16.65 9.99
CA PHE A 6 26.92 17.30 9.12
C PHE A 6 26.35 16.34 8.07
N LEU A 7 27.19 15.54 7.42
CA LEU A 7 26.77 14.53 6.43
C LEU A 7 25.84 13.46 7.02
N ILE A 8 26.11 12.97 8.24
CA ILE A 8 25.25 12.01 8.94
C ILE A 8 23.90 12.66 9.30
N ASN A 9 23.93 13.90 9.81
CA ASN A 9 22.71 14.60 10.23
C ASN A 9 21.82 14.96 9.02
N MET A 10 22.44 15.27 7.87
CA MET A 10 21.72 15.51 6.62
C MET A 10 21.13 14.21 6.06
N GLN A 11 21.87 13.09 6.10
CA GLN A 11 21.36 11.75 5.71
C GLN A 11 20.10 11.36 6.50
N SER A 12 20.15 11.50 7.82
CA SER A 12 19.04 11.23 8.72
C SER A 12 17.79 12.05 8.38
N LYS A 13 17.97 13.34 8.06
CA LYS A 13 16.85 14.26 7.78
C LYS A 13 16.08 13.91 6.50
N TYR A 14 16.75 13.45 5.45
CA TYR A 14 16.10 13.06 4.19
C TYR A 14 15.43 11.69 4.29
N GLU A 15 16.08 10.72 4.93
CA GLU A 15 15.50 9.40 5.19
C GLU A 15 14.22 9.53 6.04
N TYR A 16 14.24 10.39 7.07
CA TYR A 16 13.06 10.69 7.88
C TYR A 16 11.90 11.29 7.07
N LYS A 17 12.19 12.20 6.13
CA LYS A 17 11.15 12.80 5.28
C LYS A 17 10.49 11.77 4.36
N ILE A 18 11.25 10.87 3.75
CA ILE A 18 10.74 9.82 2.86
C ILE A 18 9.90 8.82 3.65
N ILE A 19 10.41 8.36 4.79
CA ILE A 19 9.69 7.46 5.70
C ILE A 19 8.36 8.08 6.12
N ARG A 20 8.37 9.34 6.55
CA ARG A 20 7.15 10.06 6.94
C ARG A 20 6.16 10.18 5.77
N LEU A 21 6.64 10.46 4.56
CA LEU A 21 5.81 10.55 3.37
C LEU A 21 5.13 9.21 3.06
N PHE A 22 5.87 8.10 3.07
CA PHE A 22 5.31 6.76 2.88
C PHE A 22 4.33 6.38 3.98
N ALA A 23 4.59 6.75 5.23
CA ALA A 23 3.66 6.52 6.34
C ALA A 23 2.33 7.24 6.11
N TRP A 24 2.35 8.52 5.71
CA TRP A 24 1.15 9.30 5.42
C TRP A 24 0.39 8.74 4.23
N ILE A 25 1.07 8.44 3.12
CA ILE A 25 0.44 7.86 1.93
C ILE A 25 -0.22 6.52 2.29
N GLY A 26 0.51 5.64 2.98
CA GLY A 26 0.00 4.34 3.41
C GLY A 26 -1.21 4.45 4.34
N ALA A 27 -1.13 5.33 5.35
CA ALA A 27 -2.22 5.57 6.28
C ALA A 27 -3.46 6.13 5.57
N ILE A 28 -3.31 7.15 4.72
CA ILE A 28 -4.42 7.73 3.96
C ILE A 28 -5.08 6.67 3.09
N CYS A 29 -4.30 5.88 2.35
CA CYS A 29 -4.84 4.80 1.52
C CYS A 29 -5.66 3.79 2.34
N LEU A 30 -5.16 3.36 3.50
CA LEU A 30 -5.88 2.42 4.37
C LEU A 30 -7.13 3.04 5.01
N PHE A 31 -7.04 4.29 5.49
CA PHE A 31 -8.19 4.97 6.06
C PHE A 31 -9.31 5.18 5.05
N LEU A 32 -8.97 5.42 3.78
CA LEU A 32 -9.94 5.61 2.70
C LEU A 32 -10.74 4.33 2.37
N ILE A 33 -10.28 3.15 2.81
CA ILE A 33 -11.01 1.88 2.63
C ILE A 33 -12.28 1.84 3.50
N VAL A 34 -12.22 2.42 4.70
CA VAL A 34 -13.34 2.40 5.67
C VAL A 34 -14.60 3.06 5.11
N PRO A 35 -14.58 4.32 4.61
CA PRO A 35 -15.77 4.94 4.04
C PRO A 35 -16.25 4.21 2.78
N VAL A 36 -15.36 3.68 1.95
CA VAL A 36 -15.73 2.92 0.75
C VAL A 36 -16.49 1.64 1.13
N LYS A 37 -16.03 0.90 2.15
CA LYS A 37 -16.75 -0.27 2.66
C LYS A 37 -18.06 0.10 3.35
N ALA A 38 -18.11 1.21 4.08
CA ALA A 38 -19.34 1.69 4.71
C ALA A 38 -20.42 2.02 3.67
N ILE A 39 -20.06 2.70 2.58
CA ILE A 39 -20.96 3.01 1.47
C ILE A 39 -21.47 1.73 0.80
N ARG A 40 -20.60 0.72 0.60
CA ARG A 40 -21.00 -0.58 0.06
C ARG A 40 -22.00 -1.31 0.97
N TRP A 41 -21.88 -1.15 2.28
CA TRP A 41 -22.77 -1.82 3.23
C TRP A 41 -24.16 -1.16 3.30
N VAL A 42 -24.22 0.17 3.21
CA VAL A 42 -25.48 0.92 3.30
C VAL A 42 -26.29 0.86 2.00
N ASN A 43 -25.62 0.84 0.84
CA ASN A 43 -26.26 0.93 -0.47
C ASN A 43 -26.17 -0.38 -1.28
N GLU A 44 -26.73 -1.48 -0.76
CA GLU A 44 -26.78 -2.77 -1.49
C GLU A 44 -27.57 -2.69 -2.82
N SER A 45 -28.48 -1.72 -2.97
CA SER A 45 -29.39 -1.57 -4.12
C SER A 45 -28.92 -0.59 -5.19
N MET A 46 -27.86 0.19 -4.95
CA MET A 46 -27.31 1.09 -5.95
C MET A 46 -26.29 0.35 -6.80
N VAL A 47 -26.31 0.51 -8.13
CA VAL A 47 -25.24 0.03 -9.02
C VAL A 47 -23.97 0.82 -8.67
N ILE A 48 -23.23 0.33 -7.69
CA ILE A 48 -21.95 0.88 -7.29
C ILE A 48 -21.04 0.70 -8.50
N SER A 49 -20.62 1.81 -9.12
CA SER A 49 -19.73 1.79 -10.28
C SER A 49 -18.55 0.85 -10.01
N THR A 50 -18.15 0.07 -11.01
CA THR A 50 -17.04 -0.90 -10.95
C THR A 50 -15.79 -0.35 -10.26
N LEU A 51 -15.53 0.94 -10.42
CA LEU A 51 -14.45 1.67 -9.75
C LEU A 51 -14.54 1.66 -8.21
N VAL A 52 -15.71 1.87 -7.63
CA VAL A 52 -15.93 1.89 -6.17
C VAL A 52 -15.94 0.46 -5.62
N GLY A 53 -16.34 -0.52 -6.43
CA GLY A 53 -16.24 -1.95 -6.08
C GLY A 53 -14.79 -2.41 -5.90
N ILE A 54 -13.91 -1.97 -6.81
CA ILE A 54 -12.49 -2.37 -6.90
C ILE A 54 -11.58 -1.49 -6.03
N ALA A 55 -12.03 -0.30 -5.62
CA ALA A 55 -11.25 0.67 -4.85
C ALA A 55 -10.57 0.10 -3.59
N PRO A 56 -11.20 -0.76 -2.75
CA PRO A 56 -10.54 -1.38 -1.60
C PRO A 56 -9.34 -2.24 -1.99
N SER A 57 -9.47 -3.01 -3.07
CA SER A 57 -8.46 -3.90 -3.64
C SER A 57 -7.32 -3.11 -4.31
N LEU A 58 -7.58 -1.86 -4.72
CA LEU A 58 -6.54 -0.92 -5.15
C LEU A 58 -5.84 -0.23 -3.97
N LEU A 59 -6.59 0.23 -2.98
CA LEU A 59 -6.06 1.06 -1.89
C LEU A 59 -5.36 0.23 -0.81
N GLY A 60 -5.84 -0.99 -0.55
CA GLY A 60 -5.31 -1.89 0.46
C GLY A 60 -3.85 -2.31 0.19
N PRO A 61 -3.56 -2.96 -0.94
CA PRO A 61 -2.21 -3.44 -1.24
C PRO A 61 -1.19 -2.30 -1.40
N ALA A 62 -1.56 -1.20 -2.08
CA ALA A 62 -0.71 -0.01 -2.19
C ALA A 62 -0.45 0.60 -0.80
N GLY A 63 -1.49 0.77 0.00
CA GLY A 63 -1.39 1.34 1.35
C GLY A 63 -0.49 0.51 2.26
N LEU A 64 -0.66 -0.82 2.24
CA LEU A 64 0.15 -1.76 3.01
C LEU A 64 1.63 -1.72 2.59
N LEU A 65 1.90 -1.64 1.28
CA LEU A 65 3.26 -1.53 0.76
C LEU A 65 3.96 -0.27 1.27
N PHE A 66 3.30 0.88 1.17
CA PHE A 66 3.88 2.14 1.67
C PHE A 66 4.06 2.16 3.19
N LEU A 67 3.15 1.53 3.93
CA LEU A 67 3.24 1.46 5.39
C LEU A 67 4.40 0.54 5.83
N ILE A 68 4.62 -0.58 5.15
CA ILE A 68 5.77 -1.45 5.43
C ILE A 68 7.08 -0.75 5.07
N LEU A 69 7.12 -0.03 3.94
CA LEU A 69 8.29 0.76 3.55
C LEU A 69 8.58 1.94 4.49
N SER A 70 7.58 2.43 5.22
CA SER A 70 7.79 3.46 6.25
C SER A 70 8.23 2.89 7.61
N SER A 71 8.21 1.57 7.78
CA SER A 71 8.66 0.95 9.03
C SER A 71 10.15 1.17 9.23
N SER A 72 10.54 1.66 10.41
CA SER A 72 11.93 1.82 10.85
C SER A 72 12.50 0.59 11.57
N GLY A 73 11.74 -0.52 11.65
CA GLY A 73 12.09 -1.72 12.39
C GLY A 73 12.76 -2.82 11.56
N ARG A 74 12.57 -4.09 11.96
CA ARG A 74 13.11 -5.27 11.24
C ARG A 74 12.68 -5.33 9.77
N LEU A 75 11.48 -4.82 9.45
CA LEU A 75 10.92 -4.77 8.09
C LEU A 75 11.66 -3.78 7.17
N SER A 76 12.32 -2.76 7.72
CA SER A 76 13.14 -1.80 6.96
C SER A 76 14.36 -2.45 6.29
N ARG A 77 14.81 -3.60 6.83
CA ARG A 77 15.96 -4.34 6.30
C ARG A 77 15.60 -5.15 5.05
N LEU A 78 14.32 -5.28 4.74
CA LEU A 78 13.87 -5.97 3.56
C LEU A 78 14.04 -5.08 2.33
N THR A 79 14.55 -5.66 1.26
CA THR A 79 14.62 -4.97 -0.03
C THR A 79 13.21 -4.66 -0.54
N LEU A 80 13.08 -3.59 -1.34
CA LEU A 80 11.81 -3.21 -1.96
C LEU A 80 11.14 -4.40 -2.66
N GLY A 81 11.90 -5.25 -3.35
CA GLY A 81 11.38 -6.45 -4.00
C GLY A 81 10.84 -7.51 -3.02
N GLN A 82 11.49 -7.70 -1.87
CA GLN A 82 10.99 -8.60 -0.82
C GLN A 82 9.69 -8.08 -0.20
N VAL A 83 9.63 -6.77 0.08
CA VAL A 83 8.40 -6.13 0.59
C VAL A 83 7.28 -6.26 -0.43
N THR A 84 7.53 -5.96 -1.71
CA THR A 84 6.56 -6.14 -2.78
C THR A 84 6.05 -7.59 -2.84
N LYS A 85 6.94 -8.59 -2.83
CA LYS A 85 6.52 -10.01 -2.83
C LYS A 85 5.66 -10.37 -1.62
N LEU A 86 6.04 -9.90 -0.43
CA LEU A 86 5.27 -10.14 0.79
C LEU A 86 3.87 -9.50 0.69
N VAL A 87 3.79 -8.25 0.25
CA VAL A 87 2.51 -7.55 0.07
C VAL A 87 1.66 -8.24 -1.00
N THR A 88 2.24 -8.65 -2.13
CA THR A 88 1.52 -9.40 -3.17
C THR A 88 0.96 -10.71 -2.60
N LEU A 89 1.76 -11.46 -1.83
CA LEU A 89 1.31 -12.70 -1.22
C LEU A 89 0.15 -12.46 -0.23
N ILE A 90 0.26 -11.43 0.62
CA ILE A 90 -0.80 -11.06 1.57
C ILE A 90 -2.05 -10.61 0.83
N ALA A 91 -1.92 -9.73 -0.17
CA ALA A 91 -3.03 -9.23 -0.96
C ALA A 91 -3.75 -10.39 -1.65
N LEU A 92 -3.04 -11.18 -2.47
CA LEU A 92 -3.63 -12.34 -3.14
C LEU A 92 -4.24 -13.33 -2.14
N GLY A 93 -3.55 -13.61 -1.03
CA GLY A 93 -4.08 -14.52 0.00
C GLY A 93 -5.39 -14.02 0.62
N LEU A 94 -5.51 -12.73 0.89
CA LEU A 94 -6.75 -12.12 1.38
C LEU A 94 -7.85 -12.16 0.33
N GLU A 95 -7.52 -11.86 -0.92
CA GLU A 95 -8.45 -11.87 -2.05
C GLU A 95 -8.99 -13.29 -2.31
N PHE A 96 -8.12 -14.31 -2.28
CA PHE A 96 -8.51 -15.71 -2.37
C PHE A 96 -9.29 -16.19 -1.15
N ALA A 97 -8.95 -15.73 0.05
CA ALA A 97 -9.73 -16.03 1.25
C ALA A 97 -11.15 -15.43 1.20
N GLN A 98 -11.34 -14.33 0.44
CA GLN A 98 -12.64 -13.74 0.18
C GLN A 98 -13.42 -14.48 -0.92
N LEU A 99 -12.74 -15.18 -1.83
CA LEU A 99 -13.35 -16.06 -2.84
C LEU A 99 -13.88 -17.39 -2.27
N LEU A 100 -13.44 -17.81 -1.08
CA LEU A 100 -13.93 -19.03 -0.46
C LEU A 100 -15.40 -18.89 -0.05
N PRO A 101 -16.27 -19.85 -0.43
CA PRO A 101 -17.68 -19.81 -0.04
C PRO A 101 -17.77 -19.89 1.48
N ARG A 102 -18.31 -18.84 2.10
CA ARG A 102 -18.44 -18.78 3.56
C ARG A 102 -19.70 -19.53 4.01
N PRO A 103 -19.58 -20.55 4.87
CA PRO A 103 -20.75 -21.23 5.41
C PRO A 103 -21.50 -20.35 6.44
N GLY A 104 -22.83 -20.46 6.49
CA GLY A 104 -23.68 -19.90 7.54
C GLY A 104 -24.09 -18.43 7.37
N ILE A 105 -24.24 -17.69 8.48
CA ILE A 105 -24.74 -16.29 8.53
C ILE A 105 -23.86 -15.32 7.70
N LEU A 106 -22.61 -15.70 7.43
CA LEU A 106 -21.68 -14.97 6.58
C LEU A 106 -22.00 -15.06 5.08
N ALA A 107 -22.87 -15.98 4.65
CA ALA A 107 -23.38 -16.06 3.28
C ALA A 107 -24.30 -14.89 2.92
N LYS A 108 -24.89 -14.20 3.91
CA LYS A 108 -25.66 -12.96 3.68
C LYS A 108 -24.80 -11.76 3.33
N VAL A 109 -23.50 -11.83 3.57
CA VAL A 109 -22.57 -10.78 3.12
C VAL A 109 -22.25 -11.10 1.67
N ASN A 110 -23.11 -10.63 0.75
CA ASN A 110 -22.90 -10.71 -0.70
C ASN A 110 -21.69 -9.86 -1.09
N TYR A 111 -20.49 -10.39 -0.83
CA TYR A 111 -19.28 -9.83 -1.37
C TYR A 111 -19.23 -10.21 -2.85
N THR A 112 -19.58 -9.24 -3.71
CA THR A 112 -19.37 -9.27 -5.16
C THR A 112 -17.87 -9.22 -5.48
N PHE A 113 -17.13 -10.21 -4.98
CA PHE A 113 -15.71 -10.33 -5.23
C PHE A 113 -15.51 -11.04 -6.55
N THR A 114 -14.77 -10.39 -7.45
CA THR A 114 -14.59 -10.83 -8.82
C THR A 114 -13.11 -11.00 -9.13
N TRP A 115 -12.79 -11.75 -10.19
CA TRP A 115 -11.43 -11.82 -10.71
C TRP A 115 -10.81 -10.43 -11.00
N LEU A 116 -11.64 -9.39 -11.17
CA LEU A 116 -11.20 -8.01 -11.30
C LEU A 116 -10.51 -7.49 -10.03
N ASP A 117 -10.90 -7.93 -8.83
CA ASP A 117 -10.28 -7.52 -7.56
C ASP A 117 -8.85 -8.08 -7.45
N VAL A 118 -8.64 -9.31 -7.91
CA VAL A 118 -7.31 -9.93 -8.00
C VAL A 118 -6.41 -9.15 -8.97
N ILE A 119 -6.93 -8.82 -10.15
CA ILE A 119 -6.19 -8.04 -11.16
C ILE A 119 -5.88 -6.65 -10.60
N ALA A 120 -6.84 -6.00 -9.94
CA ALA A 120 -6.66 -4.70 -9.34
C ALA A 120 -5.62 -4.70 -8.23
N SER A 121 -5.60 -5.72 -7.38
CA SER A 121 -4.59 -5.90 -6.35
C SER A 121 -3.19 -6.02 -6.94
N LEU A 122 -3.02 -6.80 -8.01
CA LEU A 122 -1.74 -6.91 -8.73
C LEU A 122 -1.31 -5.59 -9.36
N PHE A 123 -2.26 -4.89 -10.00
CA PHE A 123 -2.01 -3.60 -10.63
C PHE A 123 -1.61 -2.53 -9.60
N SER A 124 -2.32 -2.50 -8.47
CA SER A 124 -2.04 -1.62 -7.34
C SER A 124 -0.63 -1.80 -6.77
N VAL A 125 -0.25 -3.04 -6.47
CA VAL A 125 1.10 -3.33 -5.95
C VAL A 125 2.17 -2.95 -6.96
N SER A 126 1.92 -3.17 -8.25
CA SER A 126 2.84 -2.79 -9.32
C SER A 126 3.05 -1.27 -9.38
N ILE A 127 1.96 -0.49 -9.41
CA ILE A 127 2.05 0.98 -9.39
C ILE A 127 2.75 1.47 -8.12
N ALA A 128 2.39 0.94 -6.96
CA ALA A 128 2.99 1.32 -5.69
C ALA A 128 4.49 1.02 -5.65
N HIS A 129 4.92 -0.12 -6.21
CA HIS A 129 6.33 -0.46 -6.37
C HIS A 129 7.07 0.55 -7.26
N PHE A 130 6.51 0.89 -8.42
CA PHE A 130 7.11 1.89 -9.32
C PHE A 130 7.18 3.27 -8.67
N ALA A 131 6.11 3.71 -8.01
CA ALA A 131 6.07 4.99 -7.30
C ALA A 131 7.10 5.03 -6.17
N ALA A 132 7.19 3.97 -5.36
CA ALA A 132 8.20 3.85 -4.31
C ALA A 132 9.63 3.91 -4.88
N ARG A 133 9.89 3.17 -5.97
CA ARG A 133 11.20 3.18 -6.66
C ARG A 133 11.55 4.56 -7.19
N PHE A 134 10.57 5.26 -7.80
CA PHE A 134 10.76 6.60 -8.33
C PHE A 134 11.05 7.62 -7.22
N ILE A 135 10.30 7.57 -6.11
CA ILE A 135 10.52 8.46 -4.95
C ILE A 135 11.92 8.20 -4.36
N MET A 136 12.30 6.94 -4.15
CA MET A 136 13.63 6.59 -3.65
C MET A 136 14.74 7.06 -4.62
N TYR A 137 14.55 6.90 -5.92
CA TYR A 137 15.51 7.34 -6.95
C TYR A 137 15.66 8.87 -6.97
N LYS A 138 14.54 9.61 -6.98
CA LYS A 138 14.54 11.08 -6.99
C LYS A 138 15.31 11.63 -5.78
N TYR A 139 15.03 11.11 -4.59
CA TYR A 139 15.73 11.53 -3.37
C TYR A 139 17.21 11.11 -3.35
N ARG A 140 17.55 9.95 -3.93
CA ARG A 140 18.96 9.54 -4.10
C ARG A 140 19.73 10.49 -5.01
N ASN A 141 19.13 10.94 -6.11
CA ASN A 141 19.80 11.88 -7.02
C ASN A 141 19.97 13.28 -6.40
N HIS A 142 18.99 13.78 -5.64
CA HIS A 142 19.17 15.02 -4.87
C HIS A 142 20.30 14.94 -3.84
N ARG A 143 20.59 13.74 -3.31
CA ARG A 143 21.73 13.51 -2.41
C ARG A 143 23.09 13.61 -3.13
N VAL A 144 23.16 13.24 -4.40
CA VAL A 144 24.40 13.31 -5.20
C VAL A 144 24.65 14.74 -5.68
N ALA A 145 23.60 15.47 -6.05
CA ALA A 145 23.72 16.86 -6.51
C ALA A 145 24.00 17.89 -5.38
N ALA A 146 23.79 17.51 -4.12
CA ALA A 146 24.08 18.35 -2.95
C ALA A 146 25.46 18.08 -2.32
N LYS A 147 26.27 17.20 -2.93
CA LYS A 147 27.68 17.00 -2.62
C LYS A 147 28.54 17.83 -3.57
#